data_AF-A0A7W0USH9-F1
#
_entry.id   AF-A0A7W0USH9-F1
#
_cell.length_a   1.000
_cell.length_b   1.000
_cell.length_c   1.000
_cell.angle_alpha   90.00
_cell.angle_beta   90.00
_cell.angle_gamma   90.00
#
_symmetry.space_group_name_H-M   'P 1'
#
loop_
_entity.id
_entity.type
_entity.pdbx_description
1 polymer ?
#
loop_
_entity_poly.entity_id
_entity_poly.type
_entity_poly.pdbx_seq_one_letter_code
_entity_poly.pdbx_strand_id
1 'polypeptide(L)'
;MRRFVTERAGRIRIVQGSKTLRRPFLDITDRVQTGGESGLLSMAFAPDFARSRRYYVYYVDNDGFLAVDGFRASAKAPNRTQPGSRRRVIREPHSRGNHKGGQIQFGRDGKLYVGFGDGGGTGDPDGNGQDLSQRLGKLLRISPR
;
A
#
# COMPACT_ATOMS: atom_id res chain seq x y z
N MET A 1 9.22 -6.16 20.90
CA MET A 1 8.23 -5.73 19.88
C MET A 1 8.86 -5.72 18.49
N ARG A 2 8.12 -6.11 17.44
CA ARG A 2 8.53 -5.94 16.03
C ARG A 2 7.88 -4.69 15.46
N ARG A 3 8.64 -3.88 14.72
CA ARG A 3 8.14 -2.73 13.97
C ARG A 3 8.40 -2.99 12.50
N PHE A 4 7.40 -2.75 11.66
CA PHE A 4 7.50 -2.90 10.22
C PHE A 4 7.68 -1.52 9.62
N VAL A 5 8.76 -1.32 8.86
CA VAL A 5 9.14 -0.03 8.30
C VAL A 5 9.04 -0.15 6.78
N THR A 6 8.17 0.66 6.19
CA THR A 6 8.05 0.81 4.74
C THR A 6 9.19 1.68 4.24
N GLU A 7 9.98 1.16 3.30
CA GLU A 7 10.99 1.90 2.56
C GLU A 7 10.41 2.25 1.18
N ARG A 8 10.51 3.54 0.79
CA ARG A 8 9.95 4.06 -0.47
C ARG A 8 10.33 3.21 -1.69
N ALA A 9 11.54 2.64 -1.70
CA ALA A 9 12.07 1.78 -2.76
C ALA A 9 11.33 0.43 -2.96
N GLY A 10 10.32 0.10 -2.14
CA GLY A 10 9.53 -1.12 -2.33
C GLY A 10 9.87 -2.25 -1.36
N ARG A 11 10.42 -1.93 -0.18
CA ARG A 11 10.74 -2.93 0.85
C ARG A 11 10.00 -2.66 2.14
N ILE A 12 9.67 -3.73 2.85
CA ILE A 12 9.26 -3.65 4.26
C ILE A 12 10.35 -4.29 5.10
N ARG A 13 10.99 -3.52 5.97
CA ARG A 13 12.00 -4.03 6.93
C ARG A 13 11.35 -4.33 8.27
N ILE A 14 11.94 -5.27 9.01
CA ILE A 14 11.56 -5.53 10.39
C ILE A 14 12.66 -4.99 11.30
N VAL A 15 12.27 -4.08 12.20
CA VAL A 15 13.10 -3.62 13.30
C VAL A 15 12.65 -4.34 14.57
N GLN A 16 13.59 -5.00 15.25
CA GLN A 16 13.38 -5.74 16.49
C GLN A 16 14.35 -5.23 17.56
N GLY A 17 13.83 -4.43 18.49
CA GLY A 17 14.67 -3.66 19.42
C GLY A 17 15.47 -2.61 18.64
N SER A 18 16.79 -2.59 18.83
CA SER A 18 17.74 -1.74 18.08
C SER A 18 18.24 -2.37 16.78
N LYS A 19 17.87 -3.62 16.48
CA LYS A 19 18.39 -4.36 15.32
C LYS A 19 17.39 -4.39 14.18
N THR A 20 17.85 -4.13 12.96
CA THR A 20 17.10 -4.37 11.73
C THR A 20 17.42 -5.77 11.21
N LEU A 21 16.40 -6.58 10.92
CA LEU A 21 16.61 -7.91 10.35
C LEU A 21 17.24 -7.83 8.96
N ARG A 22 18.19 -8.72 8.67
CA ARG A 22 18.94 -8.71 7.39
C ARG A 22 18.03 -8.85 6.17
N ARG A 23 17.08 -9.80 6.22
CA ARG A 23 16.12 -10.03 5.14
C ARG A 23 14.87 -9.17 5.32
N PRO A 24 14.37 -8.51 4.27
CA PRO A 24 13.12 -7.77 4.37
C PRO A 24 11.93 -8.73 4.58
N PHE A 25 10.87 -8.20 5.18
CA PHE A 25 9.57 -8.87 5.27
C PHE A 25 8.93 -9.03 3.90
N LEU A 26 8.93 -7.95 3.10
CA LEU A 26 8.46 -7.89 1.72
C LEU A 26 9.52 -7.18 0.88
N ASP A 27 9.75 -7.68 -0.33
CA ASP A 27 10.51 -6.99 -1.36
C ASP A 27 9.70 -7.01 -2.66
N ILE A 28 9.35 -5.84 -3.15
CA ILE A 28 8.64 -5.58 -4.42
C ILE A 28 9.36 -4.48 -5.21
N THR A 29 10.68 -4.32 -5.04
CA THR A 29 11.46 -3.28 -5.73
C THR A 29 11.37 -3.38 -7.26
N ASP A 30 11.07 -4.56 -7.78
CA ASP A 30 10.84 -4.83 -9.21
C ASP A 30 9.50 -4.31 -9.74
N ARG A 31 8.63 -3.81 -8.86
CA ARG A 31 7.24 -3.41 -9.18
C ARG A 31 6.91 -1.97 -8.81
N VAL A 32 7.84 -1.27 -8.18
CA VAL A 32 7.62 0.05 -7.59
C VAL A 32 8.50 1.06 -8.32
N GLN A 33 7.91 2.15 -8.81
CA GLN A 33 8.68 3.33 -9.20
C GLN A 33 8.82 4.32 -8.04
N THR A 34 9.85 5.17 -8.07
CA THR A 34 10.22 6.06 -6.96
C THR A 34 10.35 7.55 -7.34
N GLY A 35 9.85 7.92 -8.52
CA GLY A 35 9.84 9.32 -8.99
C GLY A 35 8.81 10.18 -8.25
N GLY A 36 9.21 11.38 -7.83
CA GLY A 36 8.34 12.31 -7.11
C GLY A 36 7.80 11.73 -5.80
N GLU A 37 6.47 11.70 -5.67
CA GLU A 37 5.76 11.11 -4.52
C GLU A 37 5.57 9.59 -4.64
N SER A 38 6.09 8.96 -5.69
CA SER A 38 5.92 7.53 -5.92
C SER A 38 6.76 6.67 -4.96
N GLY A 39 6.29 5.45 -4.72
CA GLY A 39 7.01 4.45 -3.94
C GLY A 39 6.06 3.46 -3.30
N LEU A 40 6.59 2.65 -2.38
CA LEU A 40 5.80 1.97 -1.36
C LEU A 40 5.47 2.97 -0.25
N LEU A 41 4.20 3.32 -0.11
CA LEU A 41 3.77 4.45 0.72
C LEU A 41 3.15 4.00 2.04
N SER A 42 2.48 2.85 2.08
CA SER A 42 1.79 2.41 3.29
C SER A 42 1.62 0.89 3.35
N MET A 43 1.38 0.40 4.56
CA MET A 43 1.01 -0.98 4.84
C MET A 43 -0.03 -1.06 5.95
N ALA A 44 -0.91 -2.05 5.87
CA ALA A 44 -1.88 -2.35 6.93
C ALA A 44 -2.00 -3.87 7.13
N PHE A 45 -1.85 -4.32 8.37
CA PHE A 45 -2.22 -5.69 8.75
C PHE A 45 -3.74 -5.83 8.78
N ALA A 46 -4.26 -6.95 8.28
CA ALA A 46 -5.67 -7.27 8.46
C ALA A 46 -6.00 -7.39 9.97
N PRO A 47 -7.23 -7.04 10.40
CA PRO A 47 -7.61 -7.17 11.82
C PRO A 47 -7.46 -8.60 12.34
N ASP A 48 -7.58 -9.61 11.47
CA ASP A 48 -7.41 -11.02 11.79
C ASP A 48 -6.02 -11.58 11.44
N PHE A 49 -4.99 -10.73 11.30
CA PHE A 49 -3.64 -11.11 10.86
C PHE A 49 -3.06 -12.29 11.64
N ALA A 50 -3.30 -12.37 12.96
CA ALA A 50 -2.83 -13.48 13.78
C ALA A 50 -3.29 -14.86 13.27
N ARG A 51 -4.47 -14.92 12.62
CA ARG A 51 -5.04 -16.15 12.03
C ARG A 51 -4.84 -16.19 10.51
N SER A 52 -5.20 -15.13 9.81
CA SER A 52 -5.23 -15.10 8.34
C SER A 52 -3.85 -14.85 7.71
N ARG A 53 -2.93 -14.28 8.50
CA ARG A 53 -1.63 -13.76 8.07
C ARG A 53 -1.73 -12.71 6.95
N ARG A 54 -2.91 -12.14 6.69
CA ARG A 54 -3.13 -11.19 5.59
C ARG A 54 -2.69 -9.77 5.94
N TYR A 55 -2.04 -9.11 5.01
CA TYR A 55 -1.72 -7.70 5.08
C TYR A 55 -1.78 -7.09 3.69
N TYR A 56 -1.82 -5.76 3.62
CA TYR A 56 -2.00 -5.00 2.40
C TYR A 56 -0.93 -3.93 2.32
N VAL A 57 -0.59 -3.54 1.10
CA VAL A 57 0.35 -2.46 0.82
C VAL A 57 -0.23 -1.52 -0.22
N TYR A 58 0.10 -0.23 -0.08
CA TYR A 58 -0.17 0.79 -1.07
C TYR A 58 1.14 1.19 -1.73
N TYR A 59 1.18 1.18 -3.06
CA TYR A 59 2.35 1.63 -3.79
C TYR A 59 1.98 2.18 -5.17
N VAL A 60 2.92 2.89 -5.81
CA VAL A 60 2.81 3.27 -7.22
C VAL A 60 3.55 2.24 -8.07
N ASP A 61 2.85 1.58 -8.98
CA ASP A 61 3.46 0.56 -9.83
C ASP A 61 4.29 1.15 -10.98
N ASN A 62 5.07 0.31 -11.67
CA ASN A 62 5.99 0.74 -12.73
C ASN A 62 5.32 1.48 -13.89
N ASP A 63 4.01 1.32 -14.08
CA ASP A 63 3.25 2.02 -15.12
C ASP A 63 2.61 3.32 -14.61
N GLY A 64 2.89 3.70 -13.36
CA GLY A 64 2.36 4.92 -12.75
C GLY A 64 1.02 4.79 -12.02
N PHE A 65 0.44 3.59 -11.96
CA PHE A 65 -0.86 3.39 -11.34
C PHE A 65 -0.74 3.33 -9.81
N LEU A 66 -1.73 3.89 -9.12
CA LEU A 66 -1.91 3.66 -7.70
C LEU A 66 -2.39 2.23 -7.50
N ALA A 67 -1.70 1.46 -6.65
CA ALA A 67 -1.97 0.04 -6.47
C ALA A 67 -2.14 -0.29 -4.99
N VAL A 68 -3.20 -1.05 -4.69
CA VAL A 68 -3.36 -1.75 -3.43
C VAL A 68 -3.30 -3.24 -3.69
N ASP A 69 -2.30 -3.90 -3.10
CA ASP A 69 -2.14 -5.35 -3.19
C ASP A 69 -2.25 -5.99 -1.80
N GLY A 70 -2.89 -7.15 -1.76
CA GLY A 70 -2.93 -8.02 -0.60
C GLY A 70 -1.88 -9.14 -0.68
N PHE A 71 -1.35 -9.53 0.48
CA PHE A 71 -0.36 -10.57 0.65
C PHE A 71 -0.68 -11.42 1.89
N ARG A 72 0.05 -12.54 2.06
CA ARG A 72 0.07 -13.32 3.30
C ARG A 72 1.48 -13.46 3.85
N ALA A 73 1.67 -13.36 5.16
CA ALA A 73 2.91 -13.76 5.81
C ALA A 73 3.06 -15.29 5.78
N SER A 74 4.30 -15.77 5.71
CA SER A 74 4.58 -17.21 5.66
C SER A 74 4.33 -17.87 7.01
N ALA A 75 3.68 -19.04 6.99
CA ALA A 75 3.51 -19.90 8.16
C ALA A 75 4.86 -20.43 8.68
N LYS A 76 5.75 -20.80 7.74
CA LYS A 76 7.05 -21.42 8.01
C LYS A 76 8.13 -20.39 8.37
N ALA A 77 7.97 -19.15 7.90
CA ALA A 77 8.88 -18.06 8.17
C ALA A 77 8.10 -16.76 8.47
N PRO A 78 7.58 -16.58 9.70
CA PRO A 78 6.66 -15.48 10.05
C PRO A 78 7.20 -14.06 9.85
N ASN A 79 8.53 -13.90 9.74
CA ASN A 79 9.20 -12.65 9.42
C ASN A 79 9.38 -12.44 7.91
N ARG A 80 8.64 -13.17 7.07
CA ARG A 80 8.67 -13.07 5.60
C ARG A 80 7.28 -13.19 5.01
N THR A 81 7.11 -12.57 3.85
CA THR A 81 5.98 -12.79 2.95
C THR A 81 5.97 -14.22 2.43
N GLN A 82 4.79 -14.84 2.32
CA GLN A 82 4.59 -16.11 1.64
C GLN A 82 4.76 -15.91 0.12
N PRO A 83 5.71 -16.61 -0.53
CA PRO A 83 5.85 -16.54 -1.98
C PRO A 83 4.55 -16.86 -2.71
N GLY A 84 4.26 -16.15 -3.80
CA GLY A 84 3.05 -16.34 -4.61
C GLY A 84 1.74 -15.86 -3.96
N SER A 85 1.77 -15.29 -2.76
CA SER A 85 0.53 -14.89 -2.05
C SER A 85 -0.08 -13.56 -2.49
N ARG A 86 0.58 -12.86 -3.42
CA ARG A 86 0.14 -11.56 -3.94
C ARG A 86 -1.23 -11.67 -4.59
N ARG A 87 -2.09 -10.69 -4.35
CA ARG A 87 -3.37 -10.51 -5.05
C ARG A 87 -3.67 -9.03 -5.22
N ARG A 88 -4.01 -8.61 -6.44
CA ARG A 88 -4.48 -7.24 -6.71
C ARG A 88 -5.81 -6.97 -6.03
N VAL A 89 -5.92 -5.83 -5.34
CA VAL A 89 -7.17 -5.37 -4.72
C VAL A 89 -7.72 -4.17 -5.51
N ILE A 90 -6.91 -3.13 -5.70
CA ILE A 90 -7.25 -1.98 -6.55
C ILE A 90 -6.05 -1.65 -7.43
N ARG A 91 -6.33 -1.22 -8.66
CA ARG A 91 -5.41 -0.51 -9.53
C ARG A 91 -6.14 0.70 -10.11
N GLU A 92 -5.61 1.89 -9.87
CA GLU A 92 -6.21 3.15 -10.26
C GLU A 92 -5.25 3.95 -11.16
N PRO A 93 -5.69 4.39 -12.36
CA PRO A 93 -4.88 5.27 -13.21
C PRO A 93 -4.50 6.56 -12.48
N HIS A 94 -3.30 7.09 -12.75
CA HIS A 94 -2.87 8.38 -12.22
C HIS A 94 -1.84 9.01 -13.15
N SER A 95 -2.09 10.24 -13.61
CA SER A 95 -1.36 10.85 -14.73
C SER A 95 -0.17 11.73 -14.34
N ARG A 96 -0.15 12.30 -13.11
CA ARG A 96 0.89 13.27 -12.70
C ARG A 96 1.85 12.73 -11.63
N GLY A 97 2.93 13.46 -11.33
CA GLY A 97 3.99 13.04 -10.41
C GLY A 97 3.72 13.30 -8.92
N ASN A 98 2.65 14.03 -8.59
CA ASN A 98 2.30 14.46 -7.23
C ASN A 98 0.83 14.14 -6.89
N HIS A 99 0.45 14.37 -5.63
CA HIS A 99 -0.82 14.03 -4.99
C HIS A 99 -1.20 12.55 -5.12
N LYS A 100 -0.27 11.68 -4.73
CA LYS A 100 -0.48 10.21 -4.78
C LYS A 100 -1.36 9.70 -3.65
N GLY A 101 -1.60 10.49 -2.61
CA GLY A 101 -2.24 10.02 -1.37
C GLY A 101 -1.40 8.94 -0.70
N GLY A 102 -2.00 7.79 -0.40
CA GLY A 102 -1.26 6.57 -0.12
C GLY A 102 -1.42 5.95 1.25
N GLN A 103 -2.18 6.57 2.16
CA GLN A 103 -2.50 5.93 3.43
C GLN A 103 -3.54 4.83 3.25
N ILE A 104 -3.26 3.66 3.83
CA ILE A 104 -4.25 2.59 4.03
C ILE A 104 -4.36 2.22 5.49
N GLN A 105 -5.57 1.95 5.96
CA GLN A 105 -5.81 1.57 7.34
C GLN A 105 -7.11 0.78 7.50
N PHE A 106 -7.12 -0.22 8.37
CA PHE A 106 -8.38 -0.86 8.76
C PHE A 106 -9.10 -0.03 9.82
N GLY A 107 -10.39 0.24 9.56
CA GLY A 107 -11.29 0.82 10.54
C GLY A 107 -11.78 -0.21 11.57
N ARG A 108 -12.43 0.28 12.62
CA ARG A 108 -13.06 -0.57 13.66
C ARG A 108 -14.17 -1.46 13.11
N ASP A 109 -14.74 -1.09 11.96
CA ASP A 109 -15.75 -1.82 11.21
C ASP A 109 -15.16 -2.96 10.34
N GLY A 110 -13.85 -3.17 10.39
CA GLY A 110 -13.15 -4.20 9.63
C GLY A 110 -13.02 -3.92 8.13
N LYS A 111 -13.35 -2.70 7.67
CA LYS A 111 -13.14 -2.28 6.27
C LYS A 111 -11.76 -1.66 6.10
N LEU A 112 -11.21 -1.79 4.89
CA LEU A 112 -9.96 -1.14 4.53
C LEU A 112 -10.29 0.24 3.96
N TYR A 113 -9.75 1.28 4.60
CA TYR A 113 -9.79 2.65 4.13
C TYR A 113 -8.58 2.90 3.25
N VAL A 114 -8.78 3.55 2.10
CA VAL A 114 -7.74 3.85 1.10
C VAL A 114 -7.86 5.31 0.70
N GLY A 115 -6.83 6.12 0.96
CA GLY A 115 -6.78 7.52 0.54
C GLY A 115 -6.08 7.66 -0.81
N PHE A 116 -6.84 7.97 -1.85
CA PHE A 116 -6.29 8.38 -3.14
C PHE A 116 -6.25 9.91 -3.21
N GLY A 117 -5.12 10.46 -3.65
CA GLY A 117 -5.05 11.88 -3.97
C GLY A 117 -5.78 12.19 -5.27
N ASP A 118 -5.93 13.48 -5.58
CA ASP A 118 -6.77 14.00 -6.66
C ASP A 118 -6.18 13.82 -8.07
N GLY A 119 -4.93 13.36 -8.21
CA GLY A 119 -4.28 13.25 -9.51
C GLY A 119 -3.18 14.27 -9.74
N GLY A 120 -3.06 15.29 -8.88
CA GLY A 120 -1.97 16.27 -8.88
C GLY A 120 -2.29 17.58 -9.60
N GLY A 121 -1.29 18.46 -9.65
CA GLY A 121 -1.43 19.81 -10.20
C GLY A 121 -2.07 20.82 -9.22
N THR A 122 -1.77 22.09 -9.42
CA THR A 122 -2.31 23.17 -8.60
C THR A 122 -3.81 23.34 -8.86
N GLY A 123 -4.63 23.27 -7.80
CA GLY A 123 -6.06 23.58 -7.86
C GLY A 123 -6.95 22.48 -8.43
N ASP A 124 -6.53 21.21 -8.42
CA ASP A 124 -7.28 20.07 -8.98
C ASP A 124 -7.74 20.35 -10.43
N PRO A 125 -6.78 20.52 -11.38
CA PRO A 125 -7.09 20.95 -12.75
C PRO A 125 -7.97 19.95 -13.50
N ASP A 126 -8.00 18.69 -13.07
CA ASP A 126 -8.79 17.61 -13.67
C ASP A 126 -10.17 17.47 -12.97
N GLY A 127 -10.45 18.25 -11.91
CA GLY A 127 -11.73 18.30 -11.20
C GLY A 127 -12.09 17.00 -10.45
N ASN A 128 -11.11 16.12 -10.24
CA ASN A 128 -11.33 14.77 -9.74
C ASN A 128 -11.87 14.76 -8.31
N GLY A 129 -11.49 15.74 -7.48
CA GLY A 129 -11.90 15.84 -6.10
C GLY A 129 -13.42 15.93 -5.93
N GLN A 130 -14.08 16.71 -6.78
CA GLN A 130 -15.54 16.92 -6.75
C GLN A 130 -16.31 15.92 -7.63
N ASP A 131 -15.66 15.30 -8.62
CA ASP A 131 -16.32 14.30 -9.47
C ASP A 131 -16.52 12.98 -8.71
N LEU A 132 -17.78 12.60 -8.47
CA LEU A 132 -18.16 11.35 -7.80
C LEU A 132 -18.05 10.10 -8.69
N SER A 133 -17.86 10.29 -10.01
CA SER A 133 -17.59 9.18 -10.93
C SER A 133 -16.13 8.71 -10.87
N GLN A 134 -15.24 9.54 -10.31
CA GLN A 134 -13.83 9.25 -10.12
C GLN A 134 -13.53 8.68 -8.74
N ARG A 135 -12.47 7.87 -8.66
CA ARG A 135 -11.92 7.39 -7.38
C ARG A 135 -10.81 8.27 -6.83
N LEU A 136 -10.22 9.13 -7.66
CA LEU A 136 -9.21 10.09 -7.25
C LEU A 136 -9.82 11.19 -6.36
N GLY A 137 -9.03 11.67 -5.41
CA GLY A 137 -9.44 12.68 -4.43
C GLY A 137 -10.47 12.16 -3.41
N LYS A 138 -10.48 10.84 -3.14
CA LYS A 138 -11.47 10.19 -2.27
C LYS A 138 -10.82 9.39 -1.14
N LEU A 139 -11.59 9.26 -0.05
CA LEU A 139 -11.37 8.24 0.97
C LEU A 139 -12.29 7.05 0.69
N LEU A 140 -11.75 6.01 0.05
CA LEU A 140 -12.49 4.80 -0.24
C LEU A 140 -12.62 3.94 1.03
N ARG A 141 -13.75 3.25 1.17
CA ARG A 141 -14.01 2.26 2.23
C ARG A 141 -14.43 0.95 1.57
N ILE A 142 -13.56 -0.06 1.59
CA ILE A 142 -13.76 -1.31 0.83
C ILE A 142 -13.73 -2.56 1.71
N SER A 143 -14.35 -3.63 1.20
CA SER A 143 -14.11 -4.99 1.66
C SER A 143 -13.04 -5.61 0.78
N PRO A 144 -11.77 -5.71 1.21
CA PRO A 144 -10.68 -6.08 0.32
C PRO A 144 -10.58 -7.59 0.09
N ARG A 145 -11.57 -8.40 0.49
CA ARG A 145 -11.52 -9.86 0.45
C ARG A 145 -12.09 -10.41 -0.83
#